data_AF-A0A2L2NDC3-F1
#
_entry.id   AF-A0A2L2NDC3-F1
#
_cell.length_a   1.000
_cell.length_b   1.000
_cell.length_c   1.000
_cell.angle_alpha   90.00
_cell.angle_beta   90.00
_cell.angle_gamma   90.00
#
_symmetry.space_group_name_H-M   'P 1'
#
loop_
_entity.id
_entity.type
_entity.pdbx_description
1 polymer ?
#
loop_
_entity_poly.entity_id
_entity_poly.type
_entity_poly.pdbx_seq_one_letter_code
_entity_poly.pdbx_strand_id
1 'polypeptide(L)'
;MSFSNTIYRIVDGVTIPGVFLQAFIKNGDHYFVTEIKVYKDGRIDCWGMVDFNGFKEKVSKGWVRTHLPEGARVSMMVSGLYFTAHQVKSRVEEQEFVKEVEDEIRRLNGQLTTGEICRQALTQYKHEPNEANKEYLRQAYDAVPKHCRIYLGDMDDKDSEYRSILNRWSD
;
A
#
# COMPACT_ATOMS: atom_id res chain seq x y z
N MET A 1 -6.26 -4.19 9.71
CA MET A 1 -6.91 -3.14 10.54
C MET A 1 -7.84 -2.34 9.63
N SER A 2 -9.15 -2.35 9.86
CA SER A 2 -10.11 -1.60 9.04
C SER A 2 -10.37 -0.22 9.67
N PHE A 3 -9.52 0.76 9.36
CA PHE A 3 -9.99 2.14 9.42
C PHE A 3 -10.98 2.30 8.26
N SER A 4 -12.20 2.76 8.54
CA SER A 4 -13.23 2.93 7.50
C SER A 4 -12.84 4.10 6.59
N ASN A 5 -11.97 3.83 5.63
CA ASN A 5 -11.53 4.77 4.60
C ASN A 5 -12.40 4.63 3.33
N THR A 6 -13.66 4.25 3.50
CA THR A 6 -14.58 3.97 2.38
C THR A 6 -15.05 5.27 1.74
N ILE A 7 -15.03 5.29 0.41
CA ILE A 7 -15.49 6.40 -0.42
C ILE A 7 -16.27 5.83 -1.61
N TYR A 8 -16.86 6.72 -2.40
CA TYR A 8 -17.45 6.35 -3.68
C TYR A 8 -17.34 7.49 -4.68
N ARG A 9 -17.57 7.18 -5.95
CA ARG A 9 -17.83 8.16 -7.00
C ARG A 9 -19.07 7.74 -7.78
N ILE A 10 -19.68 8.69 -8.48
CA ILE A 10 -20.83 8.42 -9.37
C ILE A 10 -20.37 8.63 -10.81
N VAL A 11 -20.60 7.64 -11.66
CA VAL A 11 -20.32 7.69 -13.10
C VAL A 11 -21.58 7.24 -13.83
N ASP A 12 -22.14 8.10 -14.67
CA ASP A 12 -23.36 7.82 -15.43
C ASP A 12 -24.52 7.29 -14.57
N GLY A 13 -24.67 7.84 -13.36
CA GLY A 13 -25.70 7.45 -12.39
C GLY A 13 -25.39 6.16 -11.60
N VAL A 14 -24.24 5.52 -11.84
CA VAL A 14 -23.80 4.31 -11.15
C VAL A 14 -22.82 4.67 -10.03
N THR A 15 -23.08 4.17 -8.82
CA THR A 15 -22.16 4.28 -7.67
C THR A 15 -21.02 3.29 -7.81
N ILE A 16 -19.79 3.81 -7.82
CA ILE A 16 -18.56 3.03 -7.84
C ILE A 16 -17.89 3.14 -6.46
N PRO A 17 -17.85 2.05 -5.68
CA PRO A 17 -17.16 2.02 -4.39
C PRO A 17 -15.66 2.26 -4.54
N GLY A 18 -15.04 2.78 -3.50
CA GLY A 18 -13.60 2.95 -3.42
C GLY A 18 -13.10 3.06 -1.98
N VAL A 19 -11.79 3.25 -1.86
CA VAL A 19 -11.13 3.61 -0.62
C VAL A 19 -10.11 4.73 -0.84
N PHE A 20 -9.61 5.31 0.24
CA PHE A 20 -8.42 6.16 0.16
C PHE A 20 -7.28 5.65 1.03
N LEU A 21 -6.07 5.92 0.54
CA LEU A 21 -4.81 5.79 1.26
C LEU A 21 -4.17 7.17 1.40
N GLN A 22 -3.36 7.39 2.43
CA GLN A 22 -2.67 8.67 2.63
C GLN A 22 -1.28 8.64 2.00
N ALA A 23 -0.97 9.67 1.23
CA ALA A 23 0.37 9.92 0.70
C ALA A 23 0.59 11.42 0.50
N PHE A 24 1.71 11.78 -0.11
CA PHE A 24 2.04 13.14 -0.47
C PHE A 24 2.01 13.33 -1.98
N ILE A 25 1.49 14.48 -2.43
CA ILE A 25 1.73 14.96 -3.79
C ILE A 25 2.88 15.95 -3.75
N LYS A 26 3.93 15.71 -4.54
CA LYS A 26 5.02 16.66 -4.73
C LYS A 26 4.67 17.57 -5.91
N ASN A 27 4.36 18.83 -5.63
CA ASN A 27 4.11 19.83 -6.65
C ASN A 27 5.06 21.02 -6.43
N GLY A 28 5.98 21.22 -7.37
CA GLY A 28 7.12 22.11 -7.20
C GLY A 28 7.98 21.71 -5.99
N ASP A 29 8.31 22.68 -5.15
CA ASP A 29 9.11 22.50 -3.93
C ASP A 29 8.27 22.18 -2.69
N HIS A 30 6.98 21.89 -2.87
CA HIS A 30 6.03 21.61 -1.80
C HIS A 30 5.50 20.19 -1.86
N TYR A 31 5.20 19.66 -0.67
CA TYR A 31 4.58 18.36 -0.47
C TYR A 31 3.20 18.55 0.15
N PHE A 32 2.18 17.95 -0.46
CA PHE A 32 0.80 18.11 -0.03
C PHE A 32 0.31 16.80 0.58
N VAL A 33 -0.06 16.81 1.86
CA VAL A 33 -0.74 15.67 2.49
C VAL A 33 -2.08 15.51 1.80
N THR A 34 -2.33 14.35 1.21
CA THR A 34 -3.57 14.11 0.48
C THR A 34 -4.01 12.66 0.52
N GLU A 35 -5.21 12.45 0.01
CA GLU A 35 -5.84 11.14 -0.16
C GLU A 35 -5.60 10.66 -1.60
N ILE A 36 -4.98 9.49 -1.74
CA ILE A 36 -4.93 8.74 -2.99
C ILE A 36 -6.17 7.85 -3.02
N LYS A 37 -7.14 8.20 -3.88
CA LYS A 37 -8.45 7.55 -3.92
C LYS A 37 -8.43 6.45 -4.97
N VAL A 38 -8.70 5.22 -4.55
CA VAL A 38 -8.71 4.02 -5.39
C VAL A 38 -10.14 3.54 -5.52
N TYR A 39 -10.60 3.37 -6.76
CA TYR A 39 -11.98 2.96 -7.05
C TYR A 39 -12.03 1.54 -7.61
N LYS A 40 -13.17 0.88 -7.42
CA LYS A 40 -13.41 -0.52 -7.83
C LYS A 40 -13.17 -0.76 -9.32
N ASP A 41 -13.44 0.24 -10.15
CA ASP A 41 -13.22 0.20 -11.60
C ASP A 41 -11.76 0.39 -12.02
N GLY A 42 -10.81 0.37 -11.06
CA GLY A 42 -9.38 0.50 -11.32
C GLY A 42 -8.91 1.94 -11.56
N ARG A 43 -9.79 2.93 -11.35
CA ARG A 43 -9.43 4.34 -11.44
C ARG A 43 -8.83 4.84 -10.13
N ILE A 44 -7.83 5.70 -10.24
CA ILE A 44 -7.09 6.26 -9.11
C ILE A 44 -7.05 7.77 -9.24
N ASP A 45 -7.55 8.50 -8.24
CA ASP A 45 -7.38 9.95 -8.14
C ASP A 45 -6.18 10.26 -7.25
N CYS A 46 -5.19 10.92 -7.87
CA CYS A 46 -3.96 11.37 -7.23
C CYS A 46 -3.61 12.77 -7.79
N TRP A 47 -4.54 13.70 -7.60
CA TRP A 47 -4.61 14.99 -8.29
C TRP A 47 -4.71 14.78 -9.79
N GLY A 48 -5.85 14.23 -10.19
CA GLY A 48 -6.15 13.86 -11.56
C GLY A 48 -6.30 12.35 -11.70
N MET A 49 -7.41 11.96 -12.31
CA MET A 49 -7.84 10.59 -12.48
C MET A 49 -6.96 9.85 -13.49
N VAL A 50 -6.40 8.72 -13.10
CA VAL A 50 -5.58 7.83 -13.95
C VAL A 50 -6.02 6.38 -13.78
N ASP A 51 -5.53 5.49 -14.63
CA ASP A 51 -5.56 4.05 -14.37
C ASP A 51 -4.32 3.62 -13.55
N PHE A 52 -4.20 2.32 -13.27
CA PHE A 52 -3.08 1.79 -12.50
C PHE A 52 -1.70 2.01 -13.16
N ASN A 53 -1.62 2.00 -14.49
CA ASN A 53 -0.36 2.28 -15.18
C ASN A 53 0.04 3.76 -15.06
N GLY A 54 -0.92 4.67 -15.25
CA GLY A 54 -0.69 6.10 -15.05
C GLY A 54 -0.36 6.44 -13.58
N PHE A 55 -0.92 5.69 -12.63
CA PHE A 55 -0.53 5.81 -11.22
C PHE A 55 0.93 5.41 -10.98
N LYS A 56 1.36 4.24 -11.48
CA LYS A 56 2.78 3.83 -11.42
C LYS A 56 3.70 4.85 -12.06
N GLU A 57 3.30 5.43 -13.19
CA GLU A 57 4.06 6.49 -13.85
C GLU A 57 4.19 7.72 -12.94
N LYS A 58 3.10 8.20 -12.35
CA LYS A 58 3.11 9.32 -11.38
C LYS A 58 4.01 9.03 -10.18
N VAL A 59 3.99 7.81 -9.64
CA VAL A 59 4.91 7.39 -8.57
C VAL A 59 6.37 7.44 -9.06
N SER A 60 6.67 6.86 -10.22
CA SER A 60 8.03 6.81 -10.79
C SER A 60 8.63 8.18 -11.08
N LYS A 61 7.80 9.16 -11.47
CA LYS A 61 8.19 10.56 -11.71
C LYS A 61 8.30 11.37 -10.42
N GLY A 62 8.02 10.76 -9.26
CA GLY A 62 8.05 11.41 -7.97
C GLY A 62 6.91 12.38 -7.71
N TRP A 63 5.81 12.29 -8.46
CA TRP A 63 4.59 13.08 -8.25
C TRP A 63 3.84 12.60 -6.99
N VAL A 64 3.65 11.29 -6.86
CA VAL A 64 3.14 10.66 -5.63
C VAL A 64 4.33 10.18 -4.80
N ARG A 65 4.37 10.55 -3.52
CA ARG A 65 5.48 10.28 -2.60
C ARG A 65 4.95 9.75 -1.27
N THR A 66 5.68 8.81 -0.69
CA THR A 66 5.50 8.36 0.71
C THR A 66 6.68 8.78 1.59
N HIS A 67 7.79 9.17 0.96
CA HIS A 67 8.95 9.78 1.59
C HIS A 67 8.96 11.31 1.45
N LEU A 68 9.29 11.98 2.56
CA LEU A 68 9.65 13.39 2.57
C LEU A 68 11.17 13.53 2.78
N PRO A 69 11.85 14.44 2.08
CA PRO A 69 13.21 14.83 2.46
C PRO A 69 13.21 15.63 3.76
N GLU A 70 14.35 15.65 4.46
CA GLU A 70 14.56 16.55 5.59
C GLU A 70 14.41 18.02 5.13
N GLY A 71 13.69 18.84 5.88
CA GLY A 71 13.39 20.21 5.49
C GLY A 71 12.27 20.36 4.46
N ALA A 72 11.52 19.29 4.15
CA ALA A 72 10.39 19.35 3.23
C ALA A 72 9.33 20.37 3.68
N ARG A 73 8.88 21.23 2.77
CA ARG A 73 7.77 22.16 3.01
C ARG A 73 6.45 21.42 2.78
N VAL A 74 5.74 21.13 3.87
CA VAL A 74 4.50 20.36 3.85
C VAL A 74 3.29 21.29 3.97
N SER A 75 2.29 21.03 3.14
CA SER A 75 0.97 21.68 3.17
C SER A 75 -0.11 20.64 3.48
N MET A 76 -0.91 20.93 4.49
CA MET A 76 -2.18 20.26 4.73
C MET A 76 -3.29 21.17 4.23
N MET A 77 -3.56 21.09 2.93
CA MET A 77 -4.40 22.06 2.21
C MET A 77 -5.78 22.28 2.85
N VAL A 78 -6.42 21.20 3.29
CA VAL A 78 -7.79 21.24 3.85
C VAL A 78 -7.85 21.96 5.20
N SER A 79 -6.81 21.82 6.04
CA SER A 79 -6.76 22.49 7.35
C SER A 79 -6.09 23.86 7.29
N GLY A 80 -5.49 24.22 6.15
CA GLY A 80 -4.70 25.45 6.00
C GLY A 80 -3.37 25.44 6.77
N LEU A 81 -2.91 24.28 7.26
CA LEU A 81 -1.64 24.17 7.97
C LEU A 81 -0.46 24.04 7.00
N TYR A 82 0.61 24.76 7.32
CA TYR A 82 1.87 24.74 6.58
C TYR A 82 3.02 24.64 7.57
N PHE A 83 3.95 23.71 7.32
CA PHE A 83 5.10 23.49 8.19
C PHE A 83 6.30 22.92 7.42
N THR A 84 7.48 22.99 8.04
CA THR A 84 8.70 22.35 7.55
C THR A 84 8.91 21.06 8.34
N ALA A 85 9.08 19.94 7.65
CA ALA A 85 9.31 18.64 8.26
C ALA A 85 10.76 18.51 8.73
N HIS A 86 10.93 18.08 9.99
CA HIS A 86 12.22 17.79 10.59
C HIS A 86 12.24 16.42 11.25
N GLN A 87 13.43 15.82 11.36
CA GLN A 87 13.63 14.47 11.92
C GLN A 87 12.79 13.41 11.18
N VAL A 88 12.75 13.51 9.86
CA VAL A 88 11.85 12.68 9.05
C VAL A 88 12.26 11.20 9.10
N LYS A 89 11.29 10.33 9.42
CA LYS A 89 11.42 8.87 9.33
C LYS A 89 10.27 8.33 8.50
N SER A 90 10.58 7.89 7.29
CA SER A 90 9.61 7.28 6.41
C SER A 90 9.85 5.78 6.36
N ARG A 91 8.77 5.01 6.53
CA ARG A 91 8.79 3.53 6.62
C ARG A 91 8.06 2.85 5.46
N VAL A 92 7.55 3.64 4.53
CA VAL A 92 6.82 3.17 3.35
C VAL A 92 7.60 3.60 2.12
N GLU A 93 8.13 2.61 1.40
CA GLU A 93 8.79 2.81 0.11
C GLU A 93 7.72 3.03 -0.97
N GLU A 94 8.00 3.90 -1.94
CA GLU A 94 7.04 4.23 -3.00
C GLU A 94 6.60 3.00 -3.81
N GLN A 95 7.51 2.04 -4.06
CA GLN A 95 7.18 0.81 -4.77
C GLN A 95 6.32 -0.15 -3.94
N GLU A 96 6.51 -0.17 -2.62
CA GLU A 96 5.67 -0.97 -1.71
C GLU A 96 4.28 -0.34 -1.56
N PHE A 97 4.17 0.99 -1.64
CA PHE A 97 2.88 1.68 -1.72
C PHE A 97 2.12 1.35 -3.01
N VAL A 98 2.81 1.15 -4.13
CA VAL A 98 2.17 0.68 -5.37
C VAL A 98 1.53 -0.71 -5.18
N LYS A 99 2.20 -1.62 -4.48
CA LYS A 99 1.63 -2.94 -4.16
C LYS A 99 0.40 -2.81 -3.26
N GLU A 100 0.42 -1.91 -2.28
CA GLU A 100 -0.74 -1.66 -1.41
C GLU A 100 -1.95 -1.15 -2.21
N VAL A 101 -1.73 -0.23 -3.16
CA VAL A 101 -2.80 0.24 -4.07
C VAL A 101 -3.34 -0.90 -4.94
N GLU A 102 -2.49 -1.79 -5.45
CA GLU A 102 -2.92 -2.96 -6.20
C GLU A 102 -3.78 -3.90 -5.35
N ASP A 103 -3.39 -4.12 -4.09
CA ASP A 103 -4.17 -4.92 -3.14
C ASP A 103 -5.53 -4.31 -2.85
N GLU A 104 -5.65 -2.99 -2.76
CA GLU A 104 -6.95 -2.33 -2.63
C GLU A 104 -7.84 -2.51 -3.86
N ILE A 105 -7.27 -2.49 -5.08
CA ILE A 105 -8.01 -2.82 -6.30
C ILE A 105 -8.53 -4.26 -6.26
N ARG A 106 -7.68 -5.22 -5.86
CA ARG A 106 -8.07 -6.64 -5.69
C ARG A 106 -9.22 -6.78 -4.70
N ARG A 107 -9.07 -6.16 -3.52
CA ARG A 107 -10.06 -6.21 -2.44
C ARG A 107 -11.41 -5.62 -2.87
N LEU A 108 -11.41 -4.47 -3.54
CA LEU A 108 -12.64 -3.85 -4.09
C LEU A 108 -13.33 -4.72 -5.15
N ASN A 109 -12.57 -5.59 -5.82
CA ASN A 109 -13.07 -6.54 -6.81
C ASN A 109 -13.34 -7.95 -6.23
N GLY A 110 -13.28 -8.13 -4.90
CA GLY A 110 -13.55 -9.42 -4.27
C GLY A 110 -12.49 -10.50 -4.56
N GLN A 111 -11.30 -10.08 -4.97
CA GLN A 111 -10.16 -10.97 -5.19
C GLN A 111 -9.32 -11.07 -3.91
N LEU A 112 -8.59 -12.17 -3.76
CA LEU A 112 -7.65 -12.32 -2.66
C LEU A 112 -6.52 -11.28 -2.77
N THR A 113 -6.28 -10.59 -1.66
CA THR A 113 -5.12 -9.73 -1.44
C THR A 113 -3.86 -10.56 -1.32
N THR A 114 -2.69 -9.96 -1.56
CA THR A 114 -1.40 -10.64 -1.38
C THR A 114 -1.23 -11.19 0.05
N GLY A 115 -1.73 -10.48 1.06
CA GLY A 115 -1.70 -10.94 2.45
C GLY A 115 -2.55 -12.19 2.71
N GLU A 116 -3.72 -12.30 2.09
CA GLU A 116 -4.56 -13.50 2.18
C GLU A 116 -3.93 -14.68 1.43
N ILE A 117 -3.37 -14.44 0.25
CA ILE A 117 -2.61 -15.43 -0.51
C ILE A 117 -1.41 -15.94 0.32
N CYS A 118 -0.68 -15.03 0.96
CA CYS A 118 0.45 -15.37 1.82
C CYS A 118 0.04 -16.24 3.03
N ARG A 119 -1.09 -15.95 3.66
CA ARG A 119 -1.64 -16.79 4.74
C ARG A 119 -2.02 -18.19 4.24
N GLN A 120 -2.66 -18.29 3.07
CA GLN A 120 -2.98 -19.58 2.47
C GLN A 120 -1.71 -20.39 2.13
N ALA A 121 -0.69 -19.72 1.59
CA ALA A 121 0.60 -20.35 1.29
C ALA A 121 1.28 -20.89 2.56
N LEU A 122 1.19 -20.17 3.68
CA LEU A 122 1.70 -20.64 4.97
C LEU A 122 0.94 -21.89 5.45
N THR A 123 -0.38 -21.88 5.37
CA THR A 123 -1.20 -23.07 5.70
C THR A 123 -0.80 -24.27 4.85
N GLN A 124 -0.60 -24.08 3.55
CA GLN A 124 -0.17 -25.13 2.63
C GLN A 124 1.21 -25.68 2.98
N TYR A 125 2.19 -24.81 3.26
CA TYR A 125 3.52 -25.23 3.70
C TYR A 125 3.48 -26.00 5.04
N LYS A 126 2.64 -25.59 6.00
CA LYS A 126 2.47 -26.30 7.27
C LYS A 126 1.85 -27.68 7.09
N HIS A 127 0.92 -27.83 6.15
CA HIS A 127 0.30 -29.12 5.84
C HIS A 127 1.27 -30.06 5.12
N GLU A 128 2.04 -29.53 4.16
CA GLU A 128 3.02 -30.31 3.39
C GLU A 128 4.34 -29.53 3.25
N PRO A 129 5.27 -29.71 4.20
CA PRO A 129 6.57 -29.04 4.16
C PRO A 129 7.47 -29.63 3.08
N ASN A 130 7.50 -29.00 1.91
CA ASN A 130 8.38 -29.33 0.80
C ASN A 130 8.95 -28.06 0.15
N GLU A 131 9.99 -28.20 -0.68
CA GLU A 131 10.68 -27.06 -1.29
C GLU A 131 9.77 -26.24 -2.23
N ALA A 132 8.84 -26.88 -2.93
CA ALA A 132 7.90 -26.18 -3.81
C ALA A 132 6.94 -25.28 -3.01
N ASN A 133 6.39 -25.78 -1.90
CA ASN A 133 5.51 -25.02 -1.02
C ASN A 133 6.27 -23.92 -0.27
N LYS A 134 7.54 -24.15 0.07
CA LYS A 134 8.41 -23.14 0.68
C LYS A 134 8.71 -22.00 -0.29
N GLU A 135 9.01 -22.32 -1.55
CA GLU A 135 9.24 -21.34 -2.61
C GLU A 135 7.96 -20.55 -2.93
N TYR A 136 6.80 -21.21 -2.98
CA TYR A 136 5.51 -20.54 -3.15
C TYR A 136 5.23 -19.56 -1.99
N LEU A 137 5.46 -19.98 -0.74
CA LEU A 137 5.37 -19.11 0.43
C LEU A 137 6.31 -17.90 0.34
N ARG A 138 7.54 -18.12 -0.13
CA ARG A 138 8.52 -17.04 -0.33
C ARG A 138 8.01 -16.00 -1.33
N GLN A 139 7.52 -16.45 -2.49
CA GLN A 139 6.97 -15.56 -3.52
C GLN A 139 5.74 -14.80 -3.01
N ALA A 140 4.84 -15.49 -2.30
CA ALA A 140 3.65 -14.87 -1.72
C ALA A 140 4.02 -13.81 -0.66
N TYR A 141 5.00 -14.09 0.21
CA TYR A 141 5.51 -13.14 1.20
C TYR A 141 6.20 -11.92 0.56
N ASP A 142 6.94 -12.13 -0.53
CA ASP A 142 7.58 -11.05 -1.29
C ASP A 142 6.57 -10.11 -1.98
N ALA A 143 5.43 -10.66 -2.39
CA ALA A 143 4.34 -9.90 -2.99
C ALA A 143 3.61 -9.00 -1.97
N VAL A 144 3.62 -9.34 -0.68
CA VAL A 144 3.01 -8.49 0.37
C VAL A 144 3.80 -7.20 0.51
N PRO A 145 3.14 -6.01 0.49
CA PRO A 145 3.79 -4.74 0.76
C PRO A 145 4.58 -4.80 2.07
N LYS A 146 5.86 -4.40 2.07
CA LYS A 146 6.76 -4.56 3.23
C LYS A 146 6.15 -4.05 4.54
N HIS A 147 5.57 -2.84 4.53
CA HIS A 147 4.94 -2.23 5.71
C HIS A 147 3.64 -2.91 6.14
N CYS A 148 3.04 -3.73 5.29
CA CYS A 148 1.86 -4.52 5.61
C CYS A 148 2.20 -5.92 6.16
N ARG A 149 3.43 -6.42 5.99
CA ARG A 149 3.84 -7.77 6.43
C ARG A 149 3.65 -7.97 7.92
N ILE A 150 3.84 -6.93 8.73
CA ILE A 150 3.63 -6.97 10.19
C ILE A 150 2.20 -7.36 10.59
N TYR A 151 1.24 -7.31 9.67
CA TYR A 151 -0.16 -7.70 9.89
C TYR A 151 -0.49 -9.12 9.38
N LEU A 152 0.51 -9.93 9.02
CA LEU A 152 0.29 -11.29 8.51
C LEU A 152 -0.07 -12.29 9.61
N GLY A 153 0.45 -12.11 10.82
CA GLY A 153 0.09 -12.85 12.03
C GLY A 153 -0.65 -11.96 13.03
N ASP A 154 -0.63 -12.36 14.30
CA ASP A 154 -1.27 -11.60 15.37
C ASP A 154 -0.41 -10.43 15.89
N MET A 155 -0.89 -9.76 16.93
CA MET A 155 -0.23 -8.56 17.49
C MET A 155 1.12 -8.86 18.15
N ASP A 156 1.32 -10.08 18.65
CA ASP A 156 2.52 -10.49 19.36
C ASP A 156 3.57 -11.02 18.38
N ASP A 157 3.15 -11.90 17.48
CA ASP A 157 4.04 -12.60 16.56
C ASP A 157 4.32 -11.80 15.28
N LYS A 158 3.38 -10.96 14.84
CA LYS A 158 3.47 -10.21 13.58
C LYS A 158 3.80 -11.15 12.41
N ASP A 159 4.98 -11.00 11.81
CA ASP A 159 5.47 -11.86 10.73
C ASP A 159 6.65 -12.75 11.13
N SER A 160 6.87 -12.94 12.44
CA SER A 160 8.01 -13.71 12.98
C SER A 160 8.05 -15.14 12.44
N GLU A 161 6.90 -15.80 12.34
CA GLU A 161 6.79 -17.17 11.81
C GLU A 161 7.25 -17.26 10.35
N TYR A 162 6.81 -16.32 9.51
CA TYR A 162 7.21 -16.24 8.11
C TYR A 162 8.72 -16.04 7.99
N ARG A 163 9.27 -15.10 8.76
CA ARG A 163 10.72 -14.81 8.79
C ARG A 163 11.54 -16.00 9.25
N SER A 164 11.07 -16.73 10.26
CA SER A 164 11.72 -17.95 10.74
C SER A 164 11.77 -19.03 9.67
N ILE A 165 10.63 -19.34 9.03
CA ILE A 165 10.53 -20.38 7.99
C ILE A 165 11.37 -20.02 6.75
N LEU A 166 11.38 -18.74 6.37
CA LEU A 166 12.08 -18.24 5.18
C LEU A 166 13.54 -17.86 5.44
N ASN A 167 14.05 -18.05 6.67
CA ASN A 167 15.41 -17.65 7.08
C ASN A 167 15.71 -16.16 6.83
N ARG A 168 14.75 -15.27 7.09
CA ARG A 168 14.88 -13.81 6.92
C ARG A 168 14.95 -13.11 8.26
N TRP A 169 16.15 -12.99 8.79
CA TRP A 169 16.43 -12.22 9.99
C TRP A 169 17.21 -10.98 9.57
N SER A 170 16.51 -9.85 9.44
CA SER A 170 16.99 -8.52 9.02
C SER A 170 16.91 -8.25 7.51
N ASP A 171 15.91 -7.44 7.14
CA ASP A 171 15.93 -6.47 6.02
C ASP A 171 15.40 -5.14 6.56
#